data_AF-A0A6J6JHA5-F1
#
_entry.id   AF-A0A6J6JHA5-F1
#
_cell.length_a   1.000
_cell.length_b   1.000
_cell.length_c   1.000
_cell.angle_alpha   90.00
_cell.angle_beta   90.00
_cell.angle_gamma   90.00
#
_symmetry.space_group_name_H-M   'P 1'
#
loop_
_entity.id
_entity.type
_entity.pdbx_description
1 polymer ?
#
loop_
_entity_poly.entity_id
_entity_poly.type
_entity_poly.pdbx_seq_one_letter_code
_entity_poly.pdbx_strand_id
1 'polypeptide(L)'
;MSTRQWKARDVAKCIIIPSDLDNKYSRGVLGAITGSARFPGAAVLTCASASATGLGMIRFHSNSGLAHLVLHSNPEVVVQPGPVTAWLAGSGIESNRYSDFTTWIRHRWFTLISKQSVPTILDAGALSLAGKFSHPTLITPHAGELARLLTSRGVDVTSEAIEGNPKKWAVKASQLLGVVVLLKGSRTVVADGESLIELTISSPWLATAGTGDVLAGIVAALAATNYIEILNDSKRLSEVAASAAYIHNSAALLASRDAPISATRIVDFIPDAIRKIL
;
A
#
# COMPACT_ATOMS: atom_id res chain seq x y z
N MET A 1 -24.06 -5.82 6.38
CA MET A 1 -22.72 -5.93 5.76
C MET A 1 -22.30 -7.37 5.72
N SER A 2 -21.78 -7.85 4.58
CA SER A 2 -21.19 -9.19 4.50
C SER A 2 -19.76 -9.15 5.00
N THR A 3 -19.47 -9.88 6.08
CA THR A 3 -18.09 -10.10 6.56
C THR A 3 -17.55 -11.38 5.92
N ARG A 4 -16.36 -11.31 5.34
CA ARG A 4 -15.69 -12.47 4.72
C ARG A 4 -14.32 -12.69 5.36
N GLN A 5 -13.97 -13.95 5.60
CA GLN A 5 -12.58 -14.32 5.91
C GLN A 5 -11.81 -14.50 4.61
N TRP A 6 -10.62 -13.90 4.53
CA TRP A 6 -9.75 -14.02 3.35
C TRP A 6 -8.79 -15.20 3.50
N LYS A 7 -8.82 -16.15 2.56
CA LYS A 7 -7.97 -17.37 2.58
C LYS A 7 -7.03 -17.41 1.39
N ALA A 8 -6.01 -18.26 1.44
CA ALA A 8 -5.02 -18.41 0.36
C ALA A 8 -5.64 -18.56 -1.04
N ARG A 9 -6.73 -19.34 -1.17
CA ARG A 9 -7.46 -19.51 -2.45
C ARG A 9 -8.04 -18.21 -3.02
N ASP A 10 -8.39 -17.26 -2.16
CA ASP A 10 -8.93 -15.95 -2.56
C ASP A 10 -7.78 -15.01 -2.94
N VAL A 11 -6.65 -15.15 -2.25
CA VAL A 11 -5.39 -14.45 -2.56
C VAL A 11 -4.84 -14.86 -3.92
N ALA A 12 -4.81 -16.15 -4.23
CA ALA A 12 -4.33 -16.69 -5.50
C ALA A 12 -5.04 -16.05 -6.72
N LYS A 13 -6.33 -15.72 -6.59
CA LYS A 13 -7.10 -15.04 -7.64
C LYS A 13 -6.66 -13.61 -7.91
N CYS A 14 -5.97 -12.97 -6.96
CA CYS A 14 -5.46 -11.61 -7.10
C CYS A 14 -3.99 -11.57 -7.56
N ILE A 15 -3.35 -12.73 -7.73
CA ILE A 15 -1.98 -12.83 -8.21
C ILE A 15 -2.04 -13.12 -9.72
N ILE A 16 -1.59 -12.16 -10.53
CA ILE A 16 -1.55 -12.30 -11.99
C ILE A 16 -0.28 -13.07 -12.36
N ILE A 17 -0.45 -14.29 -12.88
CA ILE A 17 0.66 -15.11 -13.38
C ILE A 17 1.02 -14.64 -14.79
N PRO A 18 2.29 -14.27 -15.06
CA PRO A 18 2.71 -13.86 -16.39
C PRO A 18 2.53 -14.96 -17.44
N SER A 19 2.15 -14.57 -18.64
CA SER A 19 2.05 -15.41 -19.84
C SER A 19 3.20 -15.13 -20.83
N ASP A 20 3.35 -15.97 -21.85
CA ASP A 20 4.38 -15.81 -22.89
C ASP A 20 4.21 -14.54 -23.74
N LEU A 21 3.03 -13.91 -23.69
CA LEU A 21 2.73 -12.66 -24.41
C LEU A 21 3.08 -11.40 -23.61
N ASP A 22 3.42 -11.57 -22.33
CA ASP A 22 3.63 -10.45 -21.43
C ASP A 22 4.99 -9.77 -21.59
N ASN A 23 5.00 -8.45 -21.43
CA ASN A 23 6.19 -7.65 -21.36
C ASN A 23 6.18 -6.76 -20.11
N LYS A 24 7.29 -6.05 -19.86
CA LYS A 24 7.44 -5.19 -18.67
C LYS A 24 6.37 -4.10 -18.51
N TYR A 25 5.65 -3.74 -19.56
CA TYR A 25 4.57 -2.75 -19.51
C TYR A 25 3.20 -3.41 -19.30
N SER A 26 2.95 -4.61 -19.86
CA SER A 26 1.68 -5.33 -19.66
C SER A 26 1.54 -5.90 -18.24
N ARG A 27 2.66 -6.17 -17.58
CA ARG A 27 2.71 -6.66 -16.19
C ARG A 27 2.50 -5.59 -15.11
N GLY A 28 1.93 -4.45 -15.48
CA GLY A 28 1.71 -3.31 -14.58
C GLY A 28 2.95 -2.45 -14.37
N VAL A 29 2.73 -1.14 -14.29
CA VAL A 29 3.75 -0.12 -14.06
C VAL A 29 3.37 0.69 -12.82
N LEU A 30 4.15 0.62 -11.76
CA LEU A 30 3.88 1.34 -10.51
C LEU A 30 4.57 2.70 -10.50
N GLY A 31 3.82 3.78 -10.30
CA GLY A 31 4.37 5.08 -9.92
C GLY A 31 4.56 5.18 -8.41
N ALA A 32 5.77 5.48 -7.93
CA ALA A 32 6.07 5.57 -6.51
C ALA A 32 6.56 6.99 -6.13
N ILE A 33 5.86 7.62 -5.19
CA ILE A 33 6.20 8.91 -4.57
C ILE A 33 6.35 8.67 -3.06
N THR A 34 7.47 8.10 -2.69
CA THR A 34 7.76 7.65 -1.30
C THR A 34 9.13 8.14 -0.83
N GLY A 35 9.32 8.10 0.49
CA GLY A 35 10.51 8.55 1.20
C GLY A 35 10.62 10.07 1.33
N SER A 36 11.55 10.51 2.19
CA SER A 36 11.94 11.91 2.35
C SER A 36 13.39 12.00 2.78
N ALA A 37 13.96 13.22 2.83
CA ALA A 37 15.31 13.40 3.36
C ALA A 37 15.45 12.88 4.81
N ARG A 38 14.37 12.97 5.61
CA ARG A 38 14.32 12.46 6.97
C ARG A 38 14.06 10.95 7.03
N PHE A 39 13.25 10.43 6.11
CA PHE A 39 12.86 9.02 6.05
C PHE A 39 13.18 8.40 4.68
N PRO A 40 14.46 8.28 4.30
CA PRO A 40 14.83 7.73 2.99
C PRO A 40 14.56 6.22 2.90
N GLY A 41 14.64 5.50 4.03
CA GLY A 41 14.43 4.06 4.09
C GLY A 41 13.04 3.61 3.62
N ALA A 42 12.01 4.46 3.79
CA ALA A 42 10.67 4.16 3.31
C ALA A 42 10.61 4.01 1.77
N ALA A 43 11.39 4.82 1.03
CA ALA A 43 11.49 4.69 -0.43
C ALA A 43 12.14 3.35 -0.83
N VAL A 44 13.21 2.98 -0.14
CA VAL A 44 13.93 1.71 -0.38
C VAL A 44 13.03 0.53 -0.08
N LEU A 45 12.36 0.50 1.07
CA LEU A 45 11.48 -0.60 1.47
C LEU A 45 10.25 -0.74 0.57
N THR A 46 9.59 0.37 0.22
CA THR A 46 8.43 0.35 -0.69
C THR A 46 8.82 -0.14 -2.09
N CYS A 47 9.95 0.33 -2.64
CA CYS A 47 10.42 -0.14 -3.95
C CYS A 47 10.85 -1.61 -3.92
N ALA A 48 11.61 -2.02 -2.90
CA ALA A 48 12.10 -3.39 -2.79
C ALA A 48 10.94 -4.40 -2.64
N SER A 49 9.98 -4.10 -1.78
CA SER A 49 8.79 -4.94 -1.57
C SER A 49 7.89 -4.99 -2.80
N ALA A 50 7.70 -3.87 -3.51
CA ALA A 50 6.98 -3.84 -4.77
C ALA A 50 7.67 -4.73 -5.81
N SER A 51 8.98 -4.57 -6.04
CA SER A 51 9.75 -5.40 -6.98
C SER A 51 9.64 -6.89 -6.67
N ALA A 52 9.73 -7.26 -5.39
CA ALA A 52 9.62 -8.66 -4.95
C ALA A 52 8.22 -9.28 -5.17
N THR A 53 7.19 -8.47 -5.42
CA THR A 53 5.81 -8.92 -5.65
C THR A 53 5.55 -9.32 -7.12
N GLY A 54 6.47 -9.02 -8.04
CA GLY A 54 6.41 -9.49 -9.43
C GLY A 54 5.75 -8.53 -10.43
N LEU A 55 5.71 -7.23 -10.14
CA LEU A 55 5.26 -6.23 -11.13
C LEU A 55 6.24 -6.09 -12.31
N GLY A 56 5.78 -5.49 -13.41
CA GLY A 56 6.59 -5.26 -14.60
C GLY A 56 7.64 -4.17 -14.46
N MET A 57 7.29 -3.01 -13.89
CA MET A 57 8.18 -1.85 -13.84
C MET A 57 7.81 -0.86 -12.73
N ILE A 58 8.79 -0.37 -11.97
CA ILE A 58 8.60 0.76 -11.03
C ILE A 58 9.14 2.04 -11.64
N ARG A 59 8.33 3.09 -11.62
CA ARG A 59 8.72 4.48 -11.89
C ARG A 59 8.81 5.23 -10.56
N PHE A 60 10.02 5.51 -10.12
CA PHE A 60 10.26 6.22 -8.87
C PHE A 60 10.41 7.72 -9.11
N HIS A 61 9.59 8.52 -8.44
CA HIS A 61 9.52 9.96 -8.59
C HIS A 61 10.09 10.64 -7.35
N SER A 62 11.36 11.06 -7.42
CA SER A 62 12.04 11.69 -6.30
C SER A 62 13.16 12.63 -6.72
N ASN A 63 13.85 13.22 -5.74
CA ASN A 63 15.08 13.97 -5.97
C ASN A 63 16.28 13.02 -6.19
N SER A 64 17.40 13.56 -6.68
CA SER A 64 18.59 12.78 -7.02
C SER A 64 19.16 11.97 -5.85
N GLY A 65 19.18 12.54 -4.63
CA GLY A 65 19.71 11.85 -3.45
C GLY A 65 18.95 10.56 -3.11
N LEU A 66 17.62 10.61 -3.09
CA LEU A 66 16.79 9.43 -2.84
C LEU A 66 16.86 8.42 -4.00
N ALA A 67 16.95 8.91 -5.24
CA ALA A 67 17.10 8.08 -6.42
C ALA A 67 18.35 7.18 -6.32
N HIS A 68 19.50 7.73 -5.89
CA HIS A 68 20.71 6.93 -5.72
C HIS A 68 20.57 5.81 -4.68
N LEU A 69 19.90 6.07 -3.56
CA LEU A 69 19.68 5.05 -2.52
C LEU A 69 18.79 3.91 -3.00
N VAL A 70 17.72 4.24 -3.72
CA VAL A 70 16.82 3.24 -4.31
C VAL A 70 17.55 2.45 -5.40
N LEU A 71 18.25 3.11 -6.32
CA LEU A 71 18.98 2.43 -7.40
C LEU A 71 20.12 1.53 -6.90
N HIS A 72 20.72 1.86 -5.75
CA HIS A 72 21.72 0.99 -5.13
C HIS A 72 21.14 -0.33 -4.63
N SER A 73 19.90 -0.32 -4.12
CA SER A 73 19.24 -1.51 -3.58
C SER A 73 18.41 -2.25 -4.63
N ASN A 74 17.84 -1.51 -5.58
CA ASN A 74 16.92 -1.99 -6.61
C ASN A 74 17.26 -1.32 -7.96
N PRO A 75 18.27 -1.84 -8.68
CA PRO A 75 18.73 -1.26 -9.95
C PRO A 75 17.68 -1.35 -11.07
N GLU A 76 16.64 -2.17 -10.91
CA GLU A 76 15.54 -2.32 -11.87
C GLU A 76 14.54 -1.14 -11.84
N VAL A 77 14.60 -0.31 -10.80
CA VAL A 77 13.73 0.85 -10.64
C VAL A 77 14.12 1.94 -11.63
N VAL A 78 13.13 2.52 -12.33
CA VAL A 78 13.38 3.58 -13.30
C VAL A 78 13.01 4.94 -12.71
N VAL A 79 14.01 5.82 -12.61
CA VAL A 79 13.83 7.19 -12.09
C VAL A 79 13.51 8.14 -13.24
N GLN A 80 12.40 7.88 -13.93
CA GLN A 80 11.94 8.72 -15.04
C GLN A 80 10.41 8.80 -15.08
N PRO A 81 9.86 9.97 -15.44
CA PRO A 81 8.42 10.13 -15.65
C PRO A 81 7.88 9.25 -16.77
N GLY A 82 6.62 8.87 -16.66
CA GLY A 82 5.92 8.13 -17.71
C GLY A 82 4.52 7.68 -17.27
N PRO A 83 3.79 6.99 -18.15
CA PRO A 83 2.52 6.37 -17.79
C PRO A 83 2.74 5.28 -16.74
N VAL A 84 1.77 5.17 -15.84
CA VAL A 84 1.72 4.16 -14.78
C VAL A 84 0.31 3.55 -14.74
N THR A 85 0.19 2.34 -14.21
CA THR A 85 -1.08 1.62 -14.02
C THR A 85 -1.59 1.69 -12.60
N ALA A 86 -0.77 2.10 -11.63
CA ALA A 86 -1.19 2.48 -10.29
C ALA A 86 -0.20 3.46 -9.64
N TRP A 87 -0.64 4.16 -8.60
CA TRP A 87 0.18 5.07 -7.79
C TRP A 87 0.33 4.58 -6.35
N LEU A 88 1.53 4.74 -5.80
CA LEU A 88 1.81 4.68 -4.36
C LEU A 88 2.36 6.03 -3.90
N ALA A 89 1.77 6.60 -2.86
CA ALA A 89 2.29 7.84 -2.28
C ALA A 89 2.19 7.87 -0.76
N GLY A 90 3.16 8.56 -0.13
CA GLY A 90 3.06 9.05 1.25
C GLY A 90 3.88 8.32 2.30
N SER A 91 4.31 7.08 2.07
CA SER A 91 5.25 6.38 2.95
C SER A 91 6.54 7.20 3.13
N GLY A 92 6.94 7.47 4.37
CA GLY A 92 8.10 8.33 4.70
C GLY A 92 7.92 9.83 4.41
N ILE A 93 6.69 10.30 4.17
CA ILE A 93 6.35 11.72 4.00
C ILE A 93 5.59 12.20 5.25
N GLU A 94 5.93 13.39 5.77
CA GLU A 94 5.22 13.97 6.91
C GLU A 94 3.96 14.71 6.47
N SER A 95 2.85 14.47 7.17
CA SER A 95 1.55 15.12 6.87
C SER A 95 1.49 16.60 7.27
N ASN A 96 2.34 17.06 8.20
CA ASN A 96 2.27 18.39 8.79
C ASN A 96 3.13 19.45 8.10
N ARG A 97 3.83 19.08 7.02
CA ARG A 97 4.76 19.98 6.32
C ARG A 97 4.45 20.11 4.84
N TYR A 98 3.17 20.14 4.47
CA TYR A 98 2.80 20.60 3.12
C TYR A 98 3.10 22.11 2.89
N SER A 99 3.74 22.78 3.85
CA SER A 99 4.14 24.19 3.81
C SER A 99 5.62 24.44 3.49
N ASP A 100 6.50 23.42 3.48
CA ASP A 100 7.93 23.64 3.19
C ASP A 100 8.22 23.64 1.68
N PHE A 101 9.22 24.40 1.22
CA PHE A 101 9.61 24.53 -0.21
C PHE A 101 9.92 23.19 -0.92
N THR A 102 10.35 22.17 -0.17
CA THR A 102 10.52 20.78 -0.64
C THR A 102 9.19 20.09 -0.99
N THR A 103 8.09 20.61 -0.48
CA THR A 103 6.72 20.23 -0.84
C THR A 103 6.39 20.68 -2.25
N TRP A 104 6.87 21.81 -2.75
CA TRP A 104 6.46 22.31 -4.07
C TRP A 104 6.85 21.36 -5.20
N ILE A 105 8.07 20.80 -5.15
CA ILE A 105 8.54 19.79 -6.10
C ILE A 105 7.74 18.49 -5.96
N ARG A 106 7.34 18.11 -4.74
CA ARG A 106 6.47 16.95 -4.48
C ARG A 106 5.02 17.17 -4.90
N HIS A 107 4.51 18.38 -4.74
CA HIS A 107 3.17 18.81 -5.15
C HIS A 107 3.01 18.68 -6.66
N ARG A 108 4.10 18.92 -7.42
CA ARG A 108 4.13 18.66 -8.86
C ARG A 108 3.90 17.18 -9.21
N TRP A 109 4.43 16.26 -8.41
CA TRP A 109 4.23 14.83 -8.60
C TRP A 109 2.84 14.36 -8.11
N PHE A 110 2.33 14.91 -6.99
CA PHE A 110 0.95 14.66 -6.57
C PHE A 110 -0.08 15.14 -7.61
N THR A 111 0.23 16.21 -8.34
CA THR A 111 -0.59 16.66 -9.47
C THR A 111 -0.68 15.60 -10.57
N LEU A 112 0.32 14.72 -10.73
CA LEU A 112 0.24 13.62 -11.71
C LEU A 112 -0.76 12.56 -11.28
N ILE A 113 -0.89 12.29 -9.97
CA ILE A 113 -1.90 11.37 -9.44
C ILE A 113 -3.29 11.86 -9.86
N SER A 114 -3.61 13.14 -9.63
CA SER A 114 -4.89 13.73 -10.03
C SER A 114 -5.17 13.70 -11.54
N LYS A 115 -4.14 13.55 -12.37
CA LYS A 115 -4.26 13.59 -13.85
C LYS A 115 -4.47 12.22 -14.48
N GLN A 116 -4.31 11.14 -13.72
CA GLN A 116 -4.45 9.78 -14.23
C GLN A 116 -5.55 9.05 -13.49
N SER A 117 -6.47 8.44 -14.23
CA SER A 117 -7.60 7.69 -13.67
C SER A 117 -7.21 6.25 -13.32
N VAL A 118 -6.14 6.08 -12.57
CA VAL A 118 -5.60 4.76 -12.19
C VAL A 118 -5.72 4.53 -10.68
N PRO A 119 -5.75 3.27 -10.21
CA PRO A 119 -5.80 2.95 -8.78
C PRO A 119 -4.67 3.66 -8.00
N THR A 120 -5.02 4.25 -6.87
CA THR A 120 -4.09 5.04 -6.05
C THR A 120 -4.06 4.56 -4.60
N ILE A 121 -2.87 4.27 -4.10
CA ILE A 121 -2.61 3.85 -2.73
C ILE A 121 -1.99 5.03 -1.98
N LEU A 122 -2.64 5.45 -0.89
CA LEU A 122 -2.19 6.52 -0.02
C LEU A 122 -1.82 5.96 1.34
N ASP A 123 -0.56 6.13 1.73
CA ASP A 123 -0.03 5.71 3.01
C ASP A 123 0.50 6.93 3.79
N ALA A 124 0.57 6.83 5.12
CA ALA A 124 1.15 7.82 6.02
C ALA A 124 0.87 9.30 5.63
N GLY A 125 1.88 10.01 5.10
CA GLY A 125 1.79 11.43 4.78
C GLY A 125 0.75 11.80 3.71
N ALA A 126 0.31 10.84 2.89
CA ALA A 126 -0.66 11.07 1.82
C ALA A 126 -2.12 10.79 2.24
N LEU A 127 -2.37 10.29 3.46
CA LEU A 127 -3.71 9.96 3.95
C LEU A 127 -4.68 11.15 3.91
N SER A 128 -4.17 12.38 4.03
CA SER A 128 -4.99 13.60 3.94
C SER A 128 -5.64 13.82 2.56
N LEU A 129 -5.14 13.14 1.52
CA LEU A 129 -5.68 13.18 0.17
C LEU A 129 -6.87 12.21 -0.03
N ALA A 130 -7.20 11.38 0.96
CA ALA A 130 -8.34 10.47 0.89
C ALA A 130 -9.64 11.23 0.55
N GLY A 131 -10.41 10.69 -0.40
CA GLY A 131 -11.66 11.29 -0.87
C GLY A 131 -11.51 12.57 -1.72
N LYS A 132 -10.30 12.91 -2.17
CA LYS A 132 -10.09 14.02 -3.13
C LYS A 132 -10.08 13.60 -4.59
N PHE A 133 -10.06 12.30 -4.86
CA PHE A 133 -9.94 11.73 -6.20
C PHE A 133 -11.22 11.03 -6.60
N SER A 134 -11.52 11.02 -7.91
CA SER A 134 -12.68 10.30 -8.48
C SER A 134 -12.35 8.87 -8.92
N HIS A 135 -11.06 8.51 -8.96
CA HIS A 135 -10.60 7.17 -9.32
C HIS A 135 -10.45 6.27 -8.09
N PRO A 136 -10.40 4.92 -8.27
CA PRO A 136 -10.26 3.98 -7.17
C PRO A 136 -9.09 4.34 -6.26
N THR A 137 -9.38 4.52 -4.97
CA THR A 137 -8.40 4.95 -3.97
C THR A 137 -8.43 4.02 -2.77
N LEU A 138 -7.25 3.63 -2.30
CA LEU A 138 -7.04 2.82 -1.12
C LEU A 138 -6.17 3.57 -0.13
N ILE A 139 -6.51 3.51 1.15
CA ILE A 139 -5.68 4.04 2.24
C ILE A 139 -5.24 2.93 3.20
N THR A 140 -4.03 3.05 3.73
CA THR A 140 -3.40 2.04 4.63
C THR A 140 -3.13 2.58 6.04
N PRO A 141 -4.07 3.22 6.76
CA PRO A 141 -3.79 3.82 8.06
C PRO A 141 -3.58 2.78 9.16
N HIS A 142 -2.78 3.11 10.18
CA HIS A 142 -2.92 2.51 11.51
C HIS A 142 -3.97 3.25 12.35
N ALA A 143 -4.28 2.78 13.56
CA ALA A 143 -5.34 3.37 14.40
C ALA A 143 -5.16 4.87 14.68
N GLY A 144 -3.97 5.29 15.13
CA GLY A 144 -3.64 6.71 15.34
C GLY A 144 -3.70 7.57 14.06
N GLU A 145 -3.24 7.05 12.93
CA GLU A 145 -3.36 7.72 11.61
C GLU A 145 -4.83 7.92 11.22
N LEU A 146 -5.65 6.88 11.40
CA LEU A 146 -7.08 6.93 11.10
C LEU A 146 -7.82 7.89 12.03
N ALA A 147 -7.51 7.89 13.32
CA ALA A 147 -8.08 8.82 14.30
C ALA A 147 -7.82 10.26 13.87
N ARG A 148 -6.55 10.60 13.61
CA ARG A 148 -6.17 11.94 13.15
C ARG A 148 -6.87 12.34 11.85
N LEU A 149 -6.98 11.41 10.90
CA LEU A 149 -7.69 11.66 9.64
C LEU A 149 -9.18 11.93 9.89
N LEU A 150 -9.86 11.11 10.69
CA LEU A 150 -11.27 11.28 11.01
C LEU A 150 -11.54 12.58 11.77
N THR A 151 -10.70 12.94 12.76
CA THR A 151 -10.80 14.23 13.46
C THR A 151 -10.67 15.39 12.49
N SER A 152 -9.74 15.32 11.52
CA SER A 152 -9.59 16.35 10.47
C SER A 152 -10.81 16.47 9.54
N ARG A 153 -11.70 15.47 9.55
CA ARG A 153 -12.96 15.43 8.79
C ARG A 153 -14.19 15.62 9.68
N GLY A 154 -14.00 16.12 10.91
CA GLY A 154 -15.09 16.45 11.83
C GLY A 154 -15.65 15.27 12.62
N VAL A 155 -14.98 14.11 12.64
CA VAL A 155 -15.36 12.95 13.45
C VAL A 155 -14.35 12.77 14.57
N ASP A 156 -14.73 13.18 15.78
CA ASP A 156 -13.86 13.01 16.95
C ASP A 156 -13.84 11.55 17.43
N VAL A 157 -12.65 10.97 17.46
CA VAL A 157 -12.41 9.57 17.85
C VAL A 157 -10.95 9.40 18.24
N THR A 158 -10.69 8.58 19.27
CA THR A 158 -9.32 8.27 19.70
C THR A 158 -8.79 7.00 19.03
N SER A 159 -7.46 6.80 19.06
CA SER A 159 -6.82 5.56 18.62
C SER A 159 -7.38 4.33 19.34
N GLU A 160 -7.59 4.43 20.64
CA GLU A 160 -8.04 3.33 21.50
C GLU A 160 -9.47 2.93 21.15
N ALA A 161 -10.33 3.90 20.82
CA ALA A 161 -11.69 3.63 20.36
C ALA A 161 -11.69 2.91 19.00
N ILE A 162 -10.72 3.20 18.13
CA ILE A 162 -10.53 2.50 16.85
C ILE A 162 -10.04 1.08 17.08
N GLU A 163 -9.04 0.88 17.95
CA GLU A 163 -8.51 -0.44 18.30
C GLU A 163 -9.54 -1.32 19.01
N GLY A 164 -10.43 -0.72 19.80
CA GLY A 164 -11.53 -1.43 20.47
C GLY A 164 -12.60 -1.96 19.50
N ASN A 165 -12.76 -1.35 18.31
CA ASN A 165 -13.69 -1.83 17.29
C ASN A 165 -13.22 -1.49 15.86
N PRO A 166 -12.15 -2.13 15.36
CA PRO A 166 -11.52 -1.76 14.08
C PRO A 166 -12.48 -1.95 12.91
N LYS A 167 -13.36 -2.95 12.98
CA LYS A 167 -14.38 -3.24 11.96
C LYS A 167 -15.33 -2.07 11.75
N LYS A 168 -15.91 -1.56 12.84
CA LYS A 168 -16.83 -0.42 12.81
C LYS A 168 -16.16 0.82 12.21
N TRP A 169 -14.93 1.10 12.63
CA TRP A 169 -14.23 2.32 12.22
C TRP A 169 -13.67 2.26 10.81
N ALA A 170 -13.18 1.11 10.35
CA ALA A 170 -12.77 0.93 8.95
C ALA A 170 -13.95 1.14 7.99
N VAL A 171 -15.12 0.57 8.32
CA VAL A 171 -16.36 0.78 7.54
C VAL A 171 -16.77 2.24 7.55
N LYS A 172 -16.87 2.87 8.73
CA LYS A 172 -17.30 4.26 8.86
C LYS A 172 -16.36 5.20 8.10
N ALA A 173 -15.05 4.97 8.18
CA ALA A 173 -14.06 5.74 7.45
C ALA A 173 -14.19 5.55 5.93
N SER A 174 -14.36 4.31 5.48
CA SER A 174 -14.53 3.99 4.06
C SER A 174 -15.76 4.68 3.47
N GLN A 175 -16.90 4.64 4.17
CA GLN A 175 -18.14 5.31 3.76
C GLN A 175 -18.01 6.84 3.77
N LEU A 176 -17.39 7.40 4.81
CA LEU A 176 -17.21 8.86 4.94
C LEU A 176 -16.29 9.42 3.86
N LEU A 177 -15.22 8.70 3.51
CA LEU A 177 -14.18 9.16 2.61
C LEU A 177 -14.40 8.71 1.16
N GLY A 178 -15.27 7.73 0.92
CA GLY A 178 -15.49 7.14 -0.40
C GLY A 178 -14.26 6.38 -0.94
N VAL A 179 -13.51 5.71 -0.05
CA VAL A 179 -12.26 5.00 -0.39
C VAL A 179 -12.21 3.62 0.25
N VAL A 180 -11.39 2.72 -0.29
CA VAL A 180 -11.05 1.46 0.39
C VAL A 180 -10.11 1.75 1.56
N VAL A 181 -10.38 1.15 2.72
CA VAL A 181 -9.59 1.32 3.94
C VAL A 181 -9.01 -0.02 4.35
N LEU A 182 -7.69 -0.17 4.28
CA LEU A 182 -6.94 -1.24 4.94
C LEU A 182 -6.45 -0.71 6.28
N LEU A 183 -7.18 -1.03 7.35
CA LEU A 183 -6.82 -0.62 8.70
C LEU A 183 -5.83 -1.62 9.31
N LYS A 184 -4.59 -1.16 9.49
CA LYS A 184 -3.48 -1.94 10.08
C LYS A 184 -3.72 -2.15 11.58
N GLY A 185 -3.44 -3.36 12.06
CA GLY A 185 -3.52 -3.72 13.49
C GLY A 185 -3.15 -5.19 13.73
N SER A 186 -3.37 -5.67 14.97
CA SER A 186 -3.17 -7.09 15.33
C SER A 186 -4.03 -8.02 14.48
N ARG A 187 -5.22 -7.56 14.09
CA ARG A 187 -6.01 -8.09 12.99
C ARG A 187 -6.28 -6.98 12.00
N THR A 188 -5.65 -7.09 10.83
CA THR A 188 -5.92 -6.18 9.72
C THR A 188 -7.35 -6.40 9.22
N VAL A 189 -8.07 -5.30 8.96
CA VAL A 189 -9.39 -5.32 8.35
C VAL A 189 -9.40 -4.44 7.11
N VAL A 190 -10.12 -4.87 6.08
CA VAL A 190 -10.30 -4.11 4.84
C VAL A 190 -11.78 -3.81 4.66
N ALA A 191 -12.13 -2.55 4.43
CA ALA A 191 -13.49 -2.11 4.14
C ALA A 191 -13.55 -1.30 2.84
N ASP A 192 -14.60 -1.50 2.05
CA ASP A 192 -14.91 -0.74 0.83
C ASP A 192 -16.27 -0.01 0.90
N GLY A 193 -16.81 0.12 2.11
CA GLY A 193 -18.05 0.84 2.39
C GLY A 193 -19.28 -0.06 2.39
N GLU A 194 -19.26 -1.19 1.66
CA GLU A 194 -20.35 -2.17 1.60
C GLU A 194 -19.97 -3.52 2.22
N SER A 195 -18.71 -3.90 2.06
CA SER A 195 -18.15 -5.17 2.46
C SER A 195 -17.01 -4.97 3.47
N LEU A 196 -16.76 -6.04 4.23
CA LEU A 196 -15.69 -6.09 5.21
C LEU A 196 -14.96 -7.43 5.05
N ILE A 197 -13.64 -7.34 4.88
CA ILE A 197 -12.75 -8.50 4.84
C ILE A 197 -11.91 -8.49 6.11
N GLU A 198 -11.96 -9.60 6.86
CA GLU A 198 -11.11 -9.80 8.04
C GLU A 198 -9.99 -10.79 7.69
N LEU A 199 -8.76 -10.40 8.02
CA LEU A 199 -7.59 -11.25 7.90
C LEU A 199 -7.34 -12.02 9.20
N THR A 200 -6.54 -13.08 9.09
CA THR A 200 -6.01 -13.81 10.24
C THR A 200 -5.14 -12.91 11.11
N ILE A 201 -4.91 -13.34 12.36
CA ILE A 201 -4.03 -12.63 13.28
C ILE A 201 -2.65 -12.44 12.64
N SER A 202 -2.18 -11.20 12.67
CA SER A 202 -0.87 -10.80 12.20
C SER A 202 0.23 -11.31 13.14
N SER A 203 1.37 -11.71 12.60
CA SER A 203 2.55 -12.06 13.41
C SER A 203 2.93 -10.88 14.32
N PRO A 204 3.10 -11.07 15.64
CA PRO A 204 3.55 -10.01 16.55
C PRO A 204 4.91 -9.42 16.14
N TRP A 205 5.74 -10.21 15.45
CA TRP A 205 7.04 -9.80 14.92
C TRP A 205 6.95 -8.71 13.83
N LEU A 206 5.75 -8.41 13.32
CA LEU A 206 5.50 -7.27 12.43
C LEU A 206 5.54 -5.92 13.15
N ALA A 207 5.57 -5.88 14.48
CA ALA A 207 5.69 -4.68 15.29
C ALA A 207 7.13 -4.10 15.27
N THR A 208 7.68 -3.92 14.07
CA THR A 208 8.99 -3.31 13.80
C THR A 208 8.84 -2.19 12.77
N ALA A 209 9.75 -1.22 12.82
CA ALA A 209 9.68 -0.06 11.92
C ALA A 209 9.86 -0.50 10.46
N GLY A 210 9.10 0.12 9.56
CA GLY A 210 9.18 -0.12 8.11
C GLY A 210 8.33 -1.28 7.58
N THR A 211 7.69 -2.09 8.43
CA THR A 211 6.77 -3.15 7.94
C THR A 211 5.56 -2.57 7.22
N GLY A 212 5.08 -1.39 7.65
CA GLY A 212 4.05 -0.64 6.95
C GLY A 212 4.48 -0.22 5.53
N ASP A 213 5.74 0.18 5.35
CA ASP A 213 6.31 0.55 4.05
C ASP A 213 6.38 -0.68 3.13
N VAL A 214 6.75 -1.84 3.67
CA VAL A 214 6.74 -3.12 2.95
C VAL A 214 5.32 -3.50 2.52
N LEU A 215 4.34 -3.39 3.43
CA LEU A 215 2.94 -3.65 3.10
C LEU A 215 2.44 -2.70 2.00
N ALA A 216 2.74 -1.41 2.09
CA ALA A 216 2.33 -0.42 1.10
C ALA A 216 2.89 -0.74 -0.30
N GLY A 217 4.15 -1.19 -0.39
CA GLY A 217 4.76 -1.64 -1.64
C GLY A 217 4.07 -2.88 -2.24
N ILE A 218 3.75 -3.89 -1.41
CA ILE A 218 3.02 -5.10 -1.85
C ILE A 218 1.62 -4.73 -2.36
N VAL A 219 0.87 -3.90 -1.61
CA VAL A 219 -0.48 -3.46 -2.00
C VAL A 219 -0.43 -2.74 -3.35
N ALA A 220 0.52 -1.81 -3.52
CA ALA A 220 0.63 -1.03 -4.73
C ALA A 220 1.05 -1.87 -5.94
N ALA A 221 1.94 -2.86 -5.76
CA ALA A 221 2.33 -3.78 -6.82
C ALA A 221 1.16 -4.67 -7.29
N LEU A 222 0.35 -5.20 -6.36
CA LEU A 222 -0.85 -5.95 -6.72
C LEU A 222 -1.91 -5.08 -7.39
N ALA A 223 -2.06 -3.82 -6.96
CA ALA A 223 -2.97 -2.88 -7.62
C ALA A 223 -2.50 -2.52 -9.04
N ALA A 224 -1.18 -2.36 -9.25
CA ALA A 224 -0.61 -2.10 -10.55
C ALA A 224 -0.81 -3.26 -11.54
N THR A 225 -0.76 -4.50 -11.05
CA THR A 225 -0.97 -5.72 -11.86
C THR A 225 -2.45 -6.01 -12.11
N ASN A 226 -3.34 -5.71 -11.15
CA ASN A 226 -4.81 -5.89 -11.28
C ASN A 226 -5.53 -4.62 -11.77
N TYR A 227 -4.84 -3.67 -12.39
CA TYR A 227 -5.42 -2.35 -12.64
C TYR A 227 -6.65 -2.41 -13.55
N ILE A 228 -6.69 -3.33 -14.51
CA ILE A 228 -7.82 -3.52 -15.43
C ILE A 228 -9.05 -4.00 -14.64
N GLU A 229 -8.87 -5.02 -13.81
CA GLU A 229 -9.93 -5.59 -13.00
C GLU A 229 -10.47 -4.57 -11.98
N ILE A 230 -9.59 -3.74 -11.39
CA ILE A 230 -9.98 -2.67 -10.46
C ILE A 230 -10.80 -1.57 -11.15
N LEU A 231 -10.44 -1.22 -12.38
CA LEU A 231 -11.19 -0.22 -13.15
C LEU A 231 -12.56 -0.74 -13.62
N ASN A 232 -12.70 -2.05 -13.81
CA ASN A 232 -13.96 -2.70 -14.16
C ASN A 232 -14.86 -2.95 -12.94
N ASP A 233 -14.30 -3.30 -11.79
CA ASP A 233 -15.02 -3.51 -10.53
C ASP A 233 -14.22 -2.94 -9.36
N SER A 234 -14.75 -1.89 -8.73
CA SER A 234 -14.12 -1.25 -7.58
C SER A 234 -13.95 -2.17 -6.37
N LYS A 235 -14.77 -3.23 -6.25
CA LYS A 235 -14.65 -4.23 -5.18
C LYS A 235 -13.35 -5.00 -5.27
N ARG A 236 -12.77 -5.12 -6.48
CA ARG A 236 -11.48 -5.77 -6.68
C ARG A 236 -10.37 -5.12 -5.87
N LEU A 237 -10.44 -3.81 -5.61
CA LEU A 237 -9.42 -3.10 -4.84
C LEU A 237 -9.38 -3.56 -3.38
N SER A 238 -10.51 -3.89 -2.77
CA SER A 238 -10.54 -4.44 -1.40
C SER A 238 -10.02 -5.87 -1.33
N GLU A 239 -10.28 -6.68 -2.36
CA GLU A 239 -9.70 -8.02 -2.50
C GLU A 239 -8.17 -7.98 -2.66
N VAL A 240 -7.66 -7.05 -3.47
CA VAL A 240 -6.23 -6.79 -3.66
C VAL A 240 -5.58 -6.33 -2.36
N ALA A 241 -6.22 -5.42 -1.62
CA ALA A 241 -5.76 -4.95 -0.32
C ALA A 241 -5.62 -6.10 0.69
N ALA A 242 -6.64 -6.96 0.77
CA ALA A 242 -6.63 -8.11 1.66
C ALA A 242 -5.57 -9.12 1.24
N SER A 243 -5.41 -9.36 -0.07
CA SER A 243 -4.40 -10.25 -0.63
C SER A 243 -2.98 -9.80 -0.30
N ALA A 244 -2.70 -8.50 -0.42
CA ALA A 244 -1.42 -7.93 -0.04
C ALA A 244 -1.12 -8.08 1.48
N ALA A 245 -2.11 -7.80 2.33
CA ALA A 245 -1.96 -7.99 3.78
C ALA A 245 -1.71 -9.47 4.15
N TYR A 246 -2.34 -10.40 3.43
CA TYR A 246 -2.11 -11.83 3.61
C TYR A 246 -0.69 -12.24 3.21
N ILE A 247 -0.22 -11.79 2.05
CA ILE A 247 1.14 -12.06 1.55
C ILE A 247 2.17 -11.46 2.53
N HIS A 248 1.97 -10.23 2.97
CA HIS A 248 2.84 -9.56 3.94
C HIS A 248 2.95 -10.36 5.25
N ASN A 249 1.83 -10.81 5.82
CA ASN A 249 1.84 -11.63 7.03
C ASN A 249 2.50 -13.00 6.79
N SER A 250 2.24 -13.63 5.64
CA SER A 250 2.84 -14.91 5.28
C SER A 250 4.35 -14.79 5.14
N ALA A 251 4.84 -13.76 4.46
CA ALA A 251 6.27 -13.47 4.33
C ALA A 251 6.92 -13.23 5.70
N ALA A 252 6.24 -12.50 6.59
CA ALA A 252 6.73 -12.27 7.94
C ALA A 252 6.81 -13.55 8.79
N LEU A 253 5.85 -14.47 8.68
CA LEU A 253 5.90 -15.76 9.35
C LEU A 253 7.05 -16.64 8.83
N LEU A 254 7.28 -16.64 7.52
CA LEU A 254 8.41 -17.36 6.92
C LEU A 254 9.76 -16.78 7.34
N ALA A 255 9.83 -15.46 7.42
CA ALA A 255 11.03 -14.72 7.80
C ALA A 255 11.34 -14.87 9.30
N SER A 256 10.34 -14.83 10.17
CA SER A 256 10.54 -14.82 11.63
C SER A 256 10.98 -16.16 12.18
N ARG A 257 10.32 -17.25 11.78
CA ARG A 257 10.51 -18.56 12.43
C ARG A 257 10.48 -18.43 13.96
N ASP A 258 9.51 -17.65 14.45
CA ASP A 258 9.31 -17.28 15.85
C ASP A 258 10.46 -16.49 16.53
N ALA A 259 11.29 -15.81 15.73
CA ALA A 259 12.35 -14.92 16.18
C ALA A 259 12.17 -13.46 15.66
N PRO A 260 12.88 -12.47 16.25
CA PRO A 260 12.86 -11.09 15.77
C PRO A 260 13.22 -10.96 14.28
N ILE A 261 12.54 -10.05 13.58
CA ILE A 261 12.77 -9.74 12.16
C ILE A 261 12.92 -8.25 11.91
N SER A 262 13.59 -7.92 10.80
CA SER A 262 13.58 -6.59 10.21
C SER A 262 12.60 -6.52 9.03
N ALA A 263 12.16 -5.31 8.68
CA ALA A 263 11.34 -5.09 7.48
C ALA A 263 12.05 -5.56 6.20
N THR A 264 13.36 -5.35 6.09
CA THR A 264 14.15 -5.84 4.95
C THR A 264 14.08 -7.36 4.82
N ARG A 265 14.11 -8.09 5.94
CA ARG A 265 14.05 -9.55 5.92
C ARG A 265 12.69 -10.05 5.42
N ILE A 266 11.61 -9.32 5.67
CA ILE A 266 10.28 -9.66 5.15
C ILE A 266 10.28 -9.62 3.62
N VAL A 267 10.97 -8.62 3.02
CA VAL A 267 11.06 -8.46 1.56
C VAL A 267 11.64 -9.70 0.89
N ASP A 268 12.71 -10.27 1.46
CA ASP A 268 13.36 -11.49 0.95
C ASP A 268 12.40 -12.69 0.82
N PHE A 269 11.37 -12.75 1.68
CA PHE A 269 10.42 -13.87 1.74
C PHE A 269 9.10 -13.61 1.01
N ILE A 270 8.91 -12.44 0.38
CA ILE A 270 7.71 -12.15 -0.42
C ILE A 270 7.55 -13.17 -1.58
N PRO A 271 8.58 -13.48 -2.40
CA PRO A 271 8.44 -14.43 -3.49
C PRO A 271 8.07 -15.84 -2.99
N ASP A 272 8.65 -16.27 -1.86
CA ASP A 272 8.33 -17.56 -1.24
C ASP A 272 6.91 -17.62 -0.68
N ALA A 273 6.42 -16.52 -0.12
CA ALA A 273 5.03 -16.42 0.32
C ALA A 273 4.07 -16.53 -0.87
N ILE A 274 4.35 -15.81 -1.97
CA ILE A 274 3.57 -15.88 -3.21
C ILE A 274 3.59 -17.30 -3.79
N ARG A 275 4.77 -17.93 -3.86
CA ARG A 275 4.93 -19.30 -4.36
C ARG A 275 4.13 -20.33 -3.56
N LYS A 276 3.96 -20.14 -2.24
CA LYS A 276 3.16 -21.05 -1.40
C LYS A 276 1.65 -20.87 -1.59
N ILE A 277 1.21 -19.73 -2.14
CA ILE A 277 -0.20 -19.39 -2.34
C ILE A 277 -0.70 -19.86 -3.70
N LEU A 278 0.17 -19.80 -4.72
CA LEU A 278 -0.05 -20.34 -6.07
C LEU A 278 -0.09 -21.88 -6.06
#